data_AF-H1VMI4-F1
#
_entry.id   AF-H1VMI4-F1
#
_cell.length_a   1.000
_cell.length_b   1.000
_cell.length_c   1.000
_cell.angle_alpha   90.00
_cell.angle_beta   90.00
_cell.angle_gamma   90.00
#
_symmetry.space_group_name_H-M   'P 1'
#
loop_
_entity.id
_entity.type
_entity.pdbx_description
1 polymer ?
#
loop_
_entity_poly.entity_id
_entity_poly.type
_entity_poly.pdbx_seq_one_letter_code
_entity_poly.pdbx_strand_id
1 'polypeptide(L)'
;MEGLFEEFRNAYKARSGYSLAQTLQPFSPVNKPDKLRSIYLSTNIQEAKADVKYMLLGRGSGSKKLKLDHEETNGWVEVYTAYWKAIGEILKVEGDSSAGGRSSSWTKVYEAWKELTTALIRGYTNYGFEAWTIPCLYTAGKHLRLFAISSDEERNTTDAAANAMELGDDFDPDLEKQKQLRDCEQQLKRIFTLCLSDRAPLEDSRKWAIYFVINLLFKTYFKLNSASLSRTILKALSTNRGDMPPLEAFPKSQRVTFKFYEGVLFFLEENYVEAEKHLTEAWSLCHKDAKSNQELVIQMIPVSLRQSLTPAAGESSPT
;
A
#
# COMPACT_ATOMS: atom_id res chain seq x y z
N MET A 1 11.57 18.50 -10.88
CA MET A 1 10.32 17.80 -11.28
C MET A 1 10.20 17.48 -12.78
N GLU A 2 10.99 18.08 -13.70
CA GLU A 2 10.91 17.76 -15.14
C GLU A 2 11.18 16.26 -15.47
N GLY A 3 12.23 15.67 -14.87
CA GLY A 3 12.53 14.24 -15.03
C GLY A 3 11.44 13.31 -14.47
N LEU A 4 10.70 13.73 -13.44
CA LEU A 4 9.56 12.98 -12.91
C LEU A 4 8.45 12.85 -13.95
N PHE A 5 8.11 13.96 -14.62
CA PHE A 5 7.07 13.95 -15.66
C PHE A 5 7.53 13.35 -16.98
N GLU A 6 8.83 13.25 -17.21
CA GLU A 6 9.37 12.42 -18.28
C GLU A 6 9.18 10.92 -17.98
N GLU A 7 9.51 10.46 -16.77
CA GLU A 7 9.22 9.09 -16.30
C GLU A 7 7.70 8.79 -16.41
N PHE A 8 6.84 9.74 -15.99
CA PHE A 8 5.38 9.64 -16.14
C PHE A 8 4.95 9.46 -17.60
N ARG A 9 5.41 10.33 -18.51
CA ARG A 9 5.05 10.25 -19.94
C ARG A 9 5.51 8.94 -20.56
N ASN A 10 6.69 8.44 -20.18
CA ASN A 10 7.20 7.17 -20.68
C ASN A 10 6.36 6.00 -20.17
N ALA A 11 5.98 6.00 -18.89
CA ALA A 11 5.08 5.00 -18.32
C ALA A 11 3.71 5.01 -19.00
N TYR A 12 3.16 6.19 -19.28
CA TYR A 12 1.88 6.35 -19.98
C TYR A 12 1.92 5.81 -21.41
N LYS A 13 2.97 6.15 -22.17
CA LYS A 13 3.17 5.63 -23.52
C LYS A 13 3.33 4.10 -23.55
N ALA A 14 3.99 3.55 -22.54
CA ALA A 14 4.20 2.11 -22.40
C ALA A 14 2.99 1.38 -21.79
N ARG A 15 1.94 2.08 -21.34
CA ARG A 15 0.83 1.53 -20.55
C ARG A 15 1.32 0.69 -19.35
N SER A 16 2.43 1.10 -18.75
CA SER A 16 3.09 0.37 -17.65
C SER A 16 2.69 0.96 -16.31
N GLY A 17 1.73 0.30 -15.64
CA GLY A 17 1.27 0.71 -14.31
C GLY A 17 2.37 0.71 -13.25
N TYR A 18 3.27 -0.29 -13.30
CA TYR A 18 4.39 -0.37 -12.37
C TYR A 18 5.40 0.76 -12.56
N SER A 19 5.71 1.11 -13.82
CA SER A 19 6.58 2.27 -14.10
C SER A 19 5.92 3.57 -13.66
N LEU A 20 4.60 3.68 -13.81
CA LEU A 20 3.85 4.83 -13.31
C LEU A 20 3.85 4.87 -11.78
N ALA A 21 3.74 3.74 -11.10
CA ALA A 21 3.80 3.68 -9.64
C ALA A 21 5.21 4.05 -9.10
N GLN A 22 6.27 3.86 -9.88
CA GLN A 22 7.63 4.26 -9.50
C GLN A 22 7.81 5.78 -9.41
N THR A 23 6.98 6.58 -10.09
CA THR A 23 7.02 8.04 -9.98
C THR A 23 6.39 8.54 -8.67
N LEU A 24 5.62 7.69 -7.98
CA LEU A 24 4.96 8.00 -6.70
C LEU A 24 5.68 7.35 -5.50
N GLN A 25 6.97 7.00 -5.61
CA GLN A 25 7.70 6.45 -4.46
C GLN A 25 8.04 7.55 -3.45
N PRO A 26 7.85 7.33 -2.14
CA PRO A 26 8.16 8.32 -1.10
C PRO A 26 9.63 8.28 -0.64
N PHE A 27 10.52 7.67 -1.41
CA PHE A 27 11.94 7.60 -1.07
C PHE A 27 12.78 7.83 -2.32
N SER A 28 13.97 8.39 -2.12
CA SER A 28 14.97 8.50 -3.17
C SER A 28 15.64 7.14 -3.41
N PRO A 29 15.69 6.64 -4.65
CA PRO A 29 16.36 5.38 -4.93
C PRO A 29 17.89 5.56 -4.78
N VAL A 30 18.60 4.46 -4.49
CA VAL A 30 20.05 4.47 -4.22
C VAL A 30 20.86 5.11 -5.36
N ASN A 31 20.41 4.96 -6.60
CA ASN A 31 21.04 5.53 -7.79
C ASN A 31 20.73 7.03 -8.00
N LYS A 32 19.74 7.60 -7.31
CA LYS A 32 19.36 9.03 -7.37
C LYS A 32 18.97 9.52 -5.97
N PRO A 33 19.94 9.70 -5.05
CA PRO A 33 19.66 10.06 -3.64
C PRO A 33 18.96 11.41 -3.48
N ASP A 34 19.18 12.35 -4.41
CA ASP A 34 18.54 13.67 -4.39
C ASP A 34 17.18 13.74 -5.10
N LYS A 35 16.60 12.60 -5.52
CA LYS A 35 15.37 12.58 -6.33
C LYS A 35 14.24 13.38 -5.68
N LEU A 36 13.89 13.06 -4.43
CA LEU A 36 12.80 13.74 -3.72
C LEU A 36 13.08 15.23 -3.53
N ARG A 37 14.30 15.58 -3.11
CA ARG A 37 14.74 16.96 -2.94
C ARG A 37 14.60 17.77 -4.22
N SER A 38 15.05 17.22 -5.36
CA SER A 38 14.94 17.87 -6.68
C SER A 38 13.49 18.05 -7.16
N ILE A 39 12.57 17.20 -6.69
CA ILE A 39 11.14 17.34 -6.97
C ILE A 39 10.57 18.45 -6.09
N TYR A 40 10.88 18.43 -4.79
CA TYR A 40 10.36 19.42 -3.85
C TYR A 40 10.78 20.84 -4.22
N LEU A 41 12.07 21.07 -4.44
CA LEU A 41 12.65 22.39 -4.73
C LEU A 41 12.26 22.97 -6.10
N SER A 42 11.63 22.19 -6.96
CA SER A 42 11.31 22.65 -8.32
C SER A 42 10.05 23.51 -8.44
N THR A 43 9.28 23.65 -7.37
CA THR A 43 8.10 24.52 -7.28
C THR A 43 7.94 24.99 -5.82
N ASN A 44 6.96 25.86 -5.58
CA ASN A 44 6.54 26.31 -4.25
C ASN A 44 5.06 26.00 -4.00
N ILE A 45 4.58 26.26 -2.78
CA ILE A 45 3.22 25.89 -2.35
C ILE A 45 2.10 26.60 -3.11
N GLN A 46 2.35 27.83 -3.60
CA GLN A 46 1.35 28.61 -4.34
C GLN A 46 1.24 28.11 -5.78
N GLU A 47 2.38 27.85 -6.41
CA GLU A 47 2.43 27.48 -7.84
C GLU A 47 2.37 25.96 -8.09
N ALA A 48 2.50 25.12 -7.06
CA ALA A 48 2.60 23.66 -7.21
C ALA A 48 1.53 23.06 -8.15
N LYS A 49 0.27 23.48 -8.02
CA LYS A 49 -0.82 22.98 -8.86
C LYS A 49 -0.68 23.44 -10.32
N ALA A 50 -0.31 24.71 -10.54
CA ALA A 50 -0.12 25.29 -11.86
C ALA A 50 1.08 24.68 -12.57
N ASP A 51 2.21 24.55 -11.87
CA ASP A 51 3.44 23.95 -12.36
C ASP A 51 3.26 22.47 -12.70
N VAL A 52 2.60 21.69 -11.82
CA VAL A 52 2.26 20.29 -12.09
C VAL A 52 1.40 20.17 -13.36
N LYS A 53 0.37 21.01 -13.50
CA LYS A 53 -0.50 21.01 -14.69
C LYS A 53 0.28 21.35 -15.96
N TYR A 54 1.12 22.38 -15.90
CA TYR A 54 1.97 22.78 -17.01
C TYR A 54 2.94 21.66 -17.42
N MET A 55 3.58 21.01 -16.45
CA MET A 55 4.54 19.93 -16.69
C MET A 55 3.90 18.63 -17.20
N LEU A 56 2.67 18.31 -16.76
CA LEU A 56 1.89 17.18 -17.27
C LEU A 56 1.54 17.37 -18.76
N LEU A 57 1.06 18.56 -19.12
CA LEU A 57 0.68 18.90 -20.50
C LEU A 57 1.89 19.07 -21.43
N GLY A 58 3.08 19.31 -20.88
CA GLY A 58 4.36 19.38 -21.61
C GLY A 58 4.62 20.74 -22.28
N ARG A 59 5.91 21.03 -22.52
CA ARG A 59 6.44 22.32 -23.02
C ARG A 59 6.35 22.55 -24.54
N GLY A 60 5.68 21.71 -25.33
CA GLY A 60 5.81 21.74 -26.80
C GLY A 60 4.49 21.71 -27.59
N SER A 61 4.44 22.53 -28.66
CA SER A 61 3.55 22.33 -29.80
C SER A 61 4.14 21.21 -30.67
N GLY A 62 3.49 20.03 -30.73
CA GLY A 62 3.92 18.90 -31.56
C GLY A 62 3.64 17.50 -30.98
N SER A 63 3.99 16.47 -31.74
CA SER A 63 3.72 15.03 -31.53
C SER A 63 4.29 14.39 -30.25
N LYS A 64 4.98 15.16 -29.39
CA LYS A 64 5.45 14.72 -28.06
C LYS A 64 4.46 15.00 -26.92
N LYS A 65 3.33 15.65 -27.20
CA LYS A 65 2.29 15.96 -26.21
C LYS A 65 1.52 14.69 -25.85
N LEU A 66 1.51 14.33 -24.57
CA LEU A 66 0.65 13.27 -24.06
C LEU A 66 -0.80 13.77 -24.17
N LYS A 67 -1.64 13.05 -24.92
CA LYS A 67 -3.07 13.35 -25.01
C LYS A 67 -3.78 12.64 -23.87
N LEU A 68 -3.91 13.31 -22.74
CA LEU A 68 -4.83 12.93 -21.68
C LEU A 68 -6.13 13.70 -21.88
N ASP A 69 -7.25 13.11 -21.50
CA ASP A 69 -8.49 13.86 -21.42
C ASP A 69 -8.40 14.97 -20.36
N HIS A 70 -9.25 15.99 -20.46
CA HIS A 70 -9.27 17.10 -19.52
C HIS A 70 -9.55 16.64 -18.09
N GLU A 71 -10.50 15.72 -17.89
CA GLU A 71 -10.87 15.21 -16.56
C GLU A 71 -9.72 14.41 -15.95
N GLU A 72 -9.15 13.48 -16.73
CA GLU A 72 -8.00 12.67 -16.34
C GLU A 72 -6.77 13.54 -16.01
N THR A 73 -6.54 14.61 -16.78
CA THR A 73 -5.47 15.58 -16.48
C THR A 73 -5.69 16.22 -15.11
N ASN A 74 -6.92 16.66 -14.81
CA ASN A 74 -7.23 17.28 -13.52
C ASN A 74 -7.04 16.27 -12.36
N GLY A 75 -7.42 15.01 -12.57
CA GLY A 75 -7.16 13.94 -11.60
C GLY A 75 -5.67 13.75 -11.31
N TRP A 76 -4.83 13.66 -12.34
CA TRP A 76 -3.38 13.54 -12.15
C TRP A 76 -2.76 14.79 -11.52
N VAL A 77 -3.25 15.98 -11.84
CA VAL A 77 -2.83 17.22 -11.19
C VAL A 77 -3.08 17.17 -9.68
N GLU A 78 -4.26 16.70 -9.24
CA GLU A 78 -4.55 16.53 -7.82
C GLU A 78 -3.59 15.55 -7.14
N VAL A 79 -3.35 14.39 -7.77
CA VAL A 79 -2.46 13.35 -7.24
C VAL A 79 -1.04 13.88 -7.08
N TYR A 80 -0.47 14.51 -8.11
CA TYR A 80 0.91 14.99 -8.06
C TYR A 80 1.08 16.24 -7.19
N THR A 81 0.04 17.06 -7.05
CA THR A 81 0.06 18.18 -6.08
C THR A 81 0.07 17.65 -4.65
N ALA A 82 -0.76 16.65 -4.33
CA ALA A 82 -0.74 16.00 -3.02
C ALA A 82 0.58 15.26 -2.77
N TYR A 83 1.14 14.60 -3.80
CA TYR A 83 2.45 13.95 -3.73
C TYR A 83 3.57 14.94 -3.39
N TRP A 84 3.61 16.08 -4.07
CA TRP A 84 4.61 17.12 -3.80
C TRP A 84 4.54 17.63 -2.36
N LYS A 85 3.33 17.85 -1.82
CA LYS A 85 3.15 18.22 -0.41
C LYS A 85 3.67 17.12 0.53
N ALA A 86 3.34 15.86 0.25
CA ALA A 86 3.79 14.74 1.06
C ALA A 86 5.31 14.59 1.05
N ILE A 87 5.98 14.80 -0.09
CA ILE A 87 7.44 14.85 -0.17
C ILE A 87 7.99 15.94 0.76
N GLY A 88 7.38 17.12 0.77
CA GLY A 88 7.81 18.21 1.65
C GLY A 88 7.77 17.82 3.13
N GLU A 89 6.74 17.11 3.57
CA GLU A 89 6.66 16.62 4.95
C GLU A 89 7.66 15.48 5.23
N ILE A 90 7.87 14.57 4.27
CA ILE A 90 8.88 13.49 4.39
C ILE A 90 10.28 14.08 4.59
N LEU A 91 10.69 15.01 3.71
CA LEU A 91 12.00 15.63 3.78
C LEU A 91 12.24 16.38 5.11
N LYS A 92 11.18 17.00 5.68
CA LYS A 92 11.27 17.65 7.00
C LYS A 92 11.49 16.64 8.14
N VAL A 93 10.85 15.47 8.09
CA VAL A 93 11.04 14.42 9.10
C VAL A 93 12.43 13.76 8.96
N GLU A 94 12.92 13.63 7.73
CA GLU A 94 14.29 13.14 7.45
C GLU A 94 15.39 14.14 7.84
N GLY A 95 15.03 15.36 8.27
CA GLY A 95 15.97 16.38 8.69
C GLY A 95 16.67 17.09 7.53
N ASP A 96 16.12 17.02 6.31
CA ASP A 96 16.67 17.70 5.15
C ASP A 96 16.49 19.23 5.30
N SER A 97 17.61 19.92 5.48
CA SER A 97 17.68 21.39 5.60
C SER A 97 16.99 22.16 4.47
N SER A 98 16.86 21.55 3.28
CA SER A 98 16.23 22.19 2.12
C SER A 98 14.70 22.23 2.17
N ALA A 99 14.07 21.41 3.01
CA ALA A 99 12.62 21.42 3.16
C ALA A 99 12.12 22.65 3.95
N GLY A 100 13.01 23.31 4.69
CA GLY A 100 12.76 24.55 5.43
C GLY A 100 11.66 24.46 6.49
N GLY A 101 11.62 25.44 7.40
CA GLY A 101 10.56 25.56 8.40
C GLY A 101 10.73 24.70 9.65
N ARG A 102 9.64 24.58 10.43
CA ARG A 102 9.61 23.85 11.71
C ARG A 102 9.68 22.34 11.47
N SER A 103 10.25 21.61 12.43
CA SER A 103 10.23 20.14 12.42
C SER A 103 8.83 19.62 12.13
N SER A 104 8.76 18.64 11.22
CA SER A 104 7.53 17.92 10.93
C SER A 104 7.42 16.67 11.82
N SER A 105 6.29 15.98 11.73
CA SER A 105 6.00 14.75 12.47
C SER A 105 5.52 13.69 11.49
N TRP A 106 5.70 12.42 11.85
CA TRP A 106 5.16 11.31 11.05
C TRP A 106 3.65 11.38 10.92
N THR A 107 2.93 12.02 11.85
CA THR A 107 1.51 12.33 11.71
C THR A 107 1.23 13.24 10.51
N LYS A 108 2.02 14.29 10.29
CA LYS A 108 1.84 15.18 9.14
C LYS A 108 2.18 14.48 7.82
N VAL A 109 3.20 13.63 7.82
CA VAL A 109 3.53 12.76 6.67
C VAL A 109 2.36 11.85 6.34
N TYR A 110 1.77 11.20 7.36
CA TYR A 110 0.60 10.35 7.21
C TYR A 110 -0.59 11.10 6.60
N GLU A 111 -0.95 12.26 7.15
CA GLU A 111 -2.09 13.05 6.64
C GLU A 111 -1.85 13.54 5.20
N ALA A 112 -0.64 14.00 4.86
CA ALA A 112 -0.31 14.40 3.50
C ALA A 112 -0.36 13.20 2.52
N TRP A 113 0.08 12.02 2.95
CA TRP A 113 0.00 10.81 2.14
C TRP A 113 -1.43 10.26 2.01
N LYS A 114 -2.26 10.48 3.02
CA LYS A 114 -3.70 10.19 2.99
C LYS A 114 -4.43 11.09 2.00
N GLU A 115 -4.05 12.37 1.89
CA GLU A 115 -4.54 13.25 0.82
C GLU A 115 -4.21 12.68 -0.57
N LEU A 116 -2.96 12.24 -0.77
CA LEU A 116 -2.55 11.57 -2.02
C LEU A 116 -3.36 10.32 -2.31
N THR A 117 -3.57 9.49 -1.29
CA THR A 117 -4.35 8.24 -1.44
C THR A 117 -5.81 8.56 -1.78
N THR A 118 -6.38 9.60 -1.17
CA THR A 118 -7.73 10.08 -1.47
C THR A 118 -7.83 10.66 -2.88
N ALA A 119 -6.83 11.42 -3.33
CA ALA A 119 -6.76 11.93 -4.70
C ALA A 119 -6.72 10.79 -5.73
N LEU A 120 -5.97 9.73 -5.46
CA LEU A 120 -5.97 8.53 -6.31
C LEU A 120 -7.34 7.85 -6.34
N ILE A 121 -7.99 7.65 -5.19
CA ILE A 121 -9.35 7.09 -5.13
C ILE A 121 -10.31 7.93 -5.98
N ARG A 122 -10.28 9.26 -5.86
CA ARG A 122 -11.07 10.17 -6.70
C ARG A 122 -10.73 10.06 -8.18
N GLY A 123 -9.46 9.79 -8.51
CA GLY A 123 -8.99 9.47 -9.85
C GLY A 123 -9.85 8.38 -10.53
N TYR A 124 -10.08 7.28 -9.81
CA TYR A 124 -10.86 6.15 -10.30
C TYR A 124 -12.38 6.33 -10.23
N THR A 125 -12.89 7.21 -9.36
CA THR A 125 -14.35 7.43 -9.25
C THR A 125 -14.84 8.56 -10.14
N ASN A 126 -14.05 9.61 -10.32
CA ASN A 126 -14.48 10.88 -10.91
C ASN A 126 -13.68 11.31 -12.15
N TYR A 127 -12.44 10.82 -12.31
CA TYR A 127 -11.53 11.30 -13.36
C TYR A 127 -11.12 10.21 -14.36
N GLY A 128 -11.83 9.08 -14.37
CA GLY A 128 -11.69 8.06 -15.40
C GLY A 128 -10.36 7.29 -15.40
N PHE A 129 -9.66 7.19 -14.27
CA PHE A 129 -8.41 6.41 -14.23
C PHE A 129 -8.65 4.94 -14.60
N GLU A 130 -7.90 4.47 -15.59
CA GLU A 130 -8.00 3.12 -16.13
C GLU A 130 -7.31 2.09 -15.22
N ALA A 131 -7.72 0.81 -15.32
CA ALA A 131 -7.25 -0.27 -14.46
C ALA A 131 -5.74 -0.55 -14.55
N TRP A 132 -5.07 -0.27 -15.68
CA TRP A 132 -3.63 -0.46 -15.76
C TRP A 132 -2.84 0.44 -14.79
N THR A 133 -3.45 1.50 -14.25
CA THR A 133 -2.83 2.42 -13.28
C THR A 133 -2.94 1.93 -11.82
N ILE A 134 -3.61 0.80 -11.58
CA ILE A 134 -3.80 0.19 -10.24
C ILE A 134 -2.52 0.07 -9.40
N PRO A 135 -1.32 -0.22 -9.95
CA PRO A 135 -0.10 -0.26 -9.14
C PRO A 135 0.20 1.05 -8.38
N CYS A 136 -0.36 2.19 -8.79
CA CYS A 136 -0.30 3.44 -8.03
C CYS A 136 -1.07 3.34 -6.70
N LEU A 137 -2.26 2.72 -6.69
CA LEU A 137 -3.00 2.42 -5.45
C LEU A 137 -2.19 1.49 -4.55
N TYR A 138 -1.41 0.58 -5.14
CA TYR A 138 -0.57 -0.32 -4.37
C TYR A 138 0.52 0.44 -3.61
N THR A 139 1.22 1.30 -4.32
CA THR A 139 2.27 2.15 -3.73
C THR A 139 1.67 3.06 -2.66
N ALA A 140 0.54 3.71 -2.95
CA ALA A 140 -0.13 4.59 -2.01
C ALA A 140 -0.57 3.85 -0.74
N GLY A 141 -1.31 2.74 -0.86
CA GLY A 141 -1.82 1.98 0.29
C GLY A 141 -0.71 1.34 1.12
N LYS A 142 0.35 0.81 0.48
CA LYS A 142 1.50 0.24 1.20
C LYS A 142 2.16 1.29 2.09
N HIS A 143 2.48 2.45 1.52
CA HIS A 143 3.21 3.50 2.24
C HIS A 143 2.31 4.23 3.23
N LEU A 144 1.01 4.37 2.96
CA LEU A 144 0.04 4.88 3.93
C LEU A 144 0.09 4.07 5.22
N ARG A 145 0.13 2.74 5.12
CA ARG A 145 0.24 1.84 6.28
C ARG A 145 1.57 2.00 7.02
N LEU A 146 2.67 2.16 6.29
CA LEU A 146 3.99 2.36 6.91
C LEU A 146 4.04 3.69 7.68
N PHE A 147 3.56 4.78 7.09
CA PHE A 147 3.51 6.08 7.76
C PHE A 147 2.54 6.11 8.93
N ALA A 148 1.44 5.36 8.87
CA ALA A 148 0.54 5.21 10.01
C ALA A 148 1.27 4.56 11.20
N ILE A 149 2.04 3.48 10.94
CA ILE A 149 2.85 2.81 11.97
C ILE A 149 3.91 3.76 12.53
N SER A 150 4.67 4.45 11.67
CA SER A 150 5.70 5.40 12.13
C SER A 150 5.10 6.56 12.93
N SER A 151 3.91 7.03 12.56
CA SER A 151 3.19 8.06 13.29
C SER A 151 2.73 7.59 14.67
N ASP A 152 2.15 6.39 14.75
CA ASP A 152 1.72 5.82 16.02
C ASP A 152 2.93 5.55 16.93
N GLU A 153 4.03 5.03 16.38
CA GLU A 153 5.29 4.82 17.12
C GLU A 153 5.88 6.14 17.65
N GLU A 154 6.00 7.18 16.81
CA GLU A 154 6.48 8.50 17.23
C GLU A 154 5.62 9.11 18.34
N ARG A 155 4.29 9.04 18.20
CA ARG A 155 3.37 9.52 19.24
C ARG A 155 3.53 8.74 20.53
N ASN A 156 3.60 7.42 20.49
CA ASN A 156 3.74 6.60 21.68
C ASN A 156 5.07 6.86 22.41
N THR A 157 6.16 7.15 21.68
CA THR A 157 7.44 7.55 22.30
C THR A 157 7.37 8.93 22.94
N THR A 158 6.66 9.88 22.31
CA THR A 158 6.51 11.25 22.81
C THR A 158 5.56 11.30 24.02
N ASP A 159 4.45 10.56 23.97
CA ASP A 159 3.47 10.46 25.04
C ASP A 159 4.06 9.74 26.27
N ALA A 160 4.87 8.70 26.08
CA ALA A 160 5.64 8.06 27.15
C ALA A 160 6.66 9.01 27.81
N ALA A 161 7.16 10.01 27.07
CA ALA A 161 8.05 11.04 27.61
C ALA A 161 7.29 12.21 28.26
N ALA A 162 6.01 12.43 27.90
CA ALA A 162 5.24 13.60 28.31
C ALA A 162 4.26 13.35 29.48
N ASN A 163 3.65 12.16 29.61
CA ASN A 163 2.57 11.95 30.58
C ASN A 163 2.61 10.58 31.28
N ALA A 164 3.16 10.56 32.49
CA ALA A 164 2.91 9.55 33.52
C ALA A 164 1.74 9.95 34.46
N MET A 165 0.99 11.00 34.12
CA MET A 165 0.03 11.64 35.02
C MET A 165 -1.22 12.05 34.24
N GLU A 166 -2.39 11.69 34.78
CA GLU A 166 -3.75 11.98 34.31
C GLU A 166 -4.27 11.19 33.11
N LEU A 167 -4.93 10.06 33.42
CA LEU A 167 -5.86 9.39 32.52
C LEU A 167 -7.19 9.20 33.27
N GLY A 168 -8.27 9.72 32.69
CA GLY A 168 -9.64 9.54 33.20
C GLY A 168 -10.18 8.13 32.92
N ASP A 169 -11.29 7.79 33.58
CA ASP A 169 -11.85 6.42 33.66
C ASP A 169 -12.32 5.84 32.29
N ASP A 170 -12.52 6.69 31.27
CA ASP A 170 -12.92 6.30 29.90
C ASP A 170 -11.74 6.18 28.90
N PHE A 171 -10.50 6.22 29.38
CA PHE A 171 -9.33 6.11 28.51
C PHE A 171 -9.03 4.65 28.14
N ASP A 172 -9.27 4.30 26.87
CA ASP A 172 -8.71 3.08 26.29
C ASP A 172 -7.32 3.40 25.68
N PRO A 173 -6.23 3.02 26.36
CA PRO A 173 -4.87 3.29 25.90
C PRO A 173 -4.58 2.69 24.52
N ASP A 174 -5.19 1.56 24.18
CA ASP A 174 -4.89 0.85 22.93
C ASP A 174 -5.66 1.43 21.73
N LEU A 175 -6.74 2.18 21.97
CA LEU A 175 -7.40 2.97 20.94
C LEU A 175 -6.55 4.19 20.55
N GLU A 176 -6.03 4.93 21.54
CA GLU A 176 -5.25 6.15 21.30
C GLU A 176 -3.83 5.88 20.77
N LYS A 177 -3.21 4.76 21.17
CA LYS A 177 -1.87 4.34 20.70
C LYS A 177 -1.81 3.95 19.23
N GLN A 178 -2.94 3.59 18.62
CA GLN A 178 -3.01 3.06 17.25
C GLN A 178 -3.98 3.84 16.36
N LYS A 179 -4.18 5.12 16.70
CA LYS A 179 -5.17 5.99 16.06
C LYS A 179 -4.94 6.13 14.56
N GLN A 180 -3.69 6.34 14.13
CA GLN A 180 -3.38 6.52 12.71
C GLN A 180 -3.52 5.20 11.94
N LEU A 181 -3.15 4.07 12.55
CA LEU A 181 -3.33 2.77 11.92
C LEU A 181 -4.82 2.39 11.77
N ARG A 182 -5.68 2.80 12.70
CA ARG A 182 -7.16 2.65 12.58
C ARG A 182 -7.74 3.54 11.48
N ASP A 183 -7.28 4.78 11.35
CA ASP A 183 -7.71 5.64 10.23
C ASP A 183 -7.21 5.09 8.89
N CYS A 184 -5.98 4.53 8.84
CA CYS A 184 -5.43 3.88 7.65
C CYS A 184 -6.31 2.71 7.21
N GLU A 185 -6.81 1.91 8.17
CA GLU A 185 -7.75 0.82 7.92
C GLU A 185 -9.01 1.29 7.18
N GLN A 186 -9.56 2.44 7.57
CA GLN A 186 -10.71 3.04 6.89
C GLN A 186 -10.38 3.44 5.44
N GLN A 187 -9.19 3.98 5.20
CA GLN A 187 -8.75 4.31 3.84
C GLN A 187 -8.56 3.05 2.99
N LEU A 188 -7.97 1.99 3.55
CA LEU A 188 -7.81 0.71 2.85
C LEU A 188 -9.17 0.06 2.54
N LYS A 189 -10.15 0.16 3.43
CA LYS A 189 -11.54 -0.24 3.17
C LYS A 189 -12.17 0.52 1.99
N ARG A 190 -11.90 1.83 1.87
CA ARG A 190 -12.38 2.62 0.72
C ARG A 190 -11.79 2.09 -0.59
N ILE A 191 -10.49 1.76 -0.61
CA ILE A 191 -9.85 1.15 -1.78
C ILE A 191 -10.45 -0.25 -2.06
N PHE A 192 -10.67 -1.05 -1.02
CA PHE A 192 -11.28 -2.38 -1.14
C PHE A 192 -12.66 -2.29 -1.80
N THR A 193 -13.54 -1.43 -1.31
CA THR A 193 -14.88 -1.21 -1.86
C THR A 193 -14.82 -0.68 -3.29
N LEU A 194 -13.90 0.26 -3.59
CA LEU A 194 -13.68 0.77 -4.94
C LEU A 194 -13.37 -0.35 -5.95
N CYS A 195 -12.55 -1.32 -5.53
CA CYS A 195 -12.14 -2.42 -6.40
C CYS A 195 -13.22 -3.51 -6.48
N LEU A 196 -13.87 -3.83 -5.36
CA LEU A 196 -14.90 -4.87 -5.28
C LEU A 196 -16.17 -4.49 -6.05
N SER A 197 -16.57 -3.23 -6.00
CA SER A 197 -17.80 -2.73 -6.65
C SER A 197 -17.63 -2.44 -8.14
N ASP A 198 -16.46 -2.73 -8.71
CA ASP A 198 -16.18 -2.44 -10.10
C ASP A 198 -16.94 -3.37 -11.06
N ARG A 199 -17.63 -2.77 -12.01
CA ARG A 199 -18.50 -3.46 -12.99
C ARG A 199 -17.89 -3.52 -14.39
N ALA A 200 -16.66 -3.03 -14.56
CA ALA A 200 -15.93 -3.21 -15.82
C ALA A 200 -15.71 -4.70 -16.11
N PRO A 201 -15.61 -5.10 -17.39
CA PRO A 201 -15.18 -6.45 -17.76
C PRO A 201 -13.88 -6.82 -17.07
N LEU A 202 -13.67 -8.10 -16.75
CA LEU A 202 -12.51 -8.55 -15.98
C LEU A 202 -11.18 -8.13 -16.60
N GLU A 203 -11.09 -8.01 -17.92
CA GLU A 203 -9.90 -7.57 -18.66
C GLU A 203 -9.41 -6.18 -18.21
N ASP A 204 -10.36 -5.27 -17.96
CA ASP A 204 -10.11 -3.88 -17.59
C ASP A 204 -10.58 -3.56 -16.16
N SER A 205 -10.73 -4.58 -15.31
CA SER A 205 -11.33 -4.41 -13.99
C SER A 205 -10.32 -4.04 -12.92
N ARG A 206 -10.76 -3.15 -12.02
CA ARG A 206 -10.10 -2.83 -10.75
C ARG A 206 -10.07 -3.99 -9.77
N LYS A 207 -10.82 -5.06 -10.01
CA LYS A 207 -10.79 -6.29 -9.20
C LYS A 207 -9.41 -6.97 -9.20
N TRP A 208 -8.55 -6.70 -10.18
CA TRP A 208 -7.14 -7.11 -10.14
C TRP A 208 -6.35 -6.49 -8.97
N ALA A 209 -6.88 -5.48 -8.30
CA ALA A 209 -6.32 -4.92 -7.07
C ALA A 209 -6.69 -5.68 -5.79
N ILE A 210 -7.69 -6.57 -5.83
CA ILE A 210 -8.39 -6.99 -4.61
C ILE A 210 -7.48 -7.66 -3.59
N TYR A 211 -6.69 -8.66 -4.00
CA TYR A 211 -5.87 -9.45 -3.07
C TYR A 211 -4.72 -8.62 -2.51
N PHE A 212 -4.23 -7.64 -3.27
CA PHE A 212 -3.28 -6.68 -2.75
C PHE A 212 -3.87 -5.89 -1.57
N VAL A 213 -5.09 -5.35 -1.75
CA VAL A 213 -5.74 -4.55 -0.71
C VAL A 213 -6.14 -5.41 0.49
N ILE A 214 -6.64 -6.62 0.25
CA ILE A 214 -6.95 -7.61 1.30
C ILE A 214 -5.69 -7.91 2.12
N ASN A 215 -4.55 -8.15 1.47
CA ASN A 215 -3.29 -8.42 2.16
C ASN A 215 -2.82 -7.24 3.01
N LEU A 216 -3.05 -5.99 2.58
CA LEU A 216 -2.80 -4.82 3.42
C LEU A 216 -3.77 -4.76 4.60
N LEU A 217 -5.05 -5.03 4.39
CA LEU A 217 -6.06 -5.05 5.46
C LEU A 217 -5.73 -6.13 6.51
N PHE A 218 -5.37 -7.35 6.10
CA PHE A 218 -4.92 -8.39 7.02
C PHE A 218 -3.70 -7.92 7.83
N LYS A 219 -2.66 -7.43 7.15
CA LYS A 219 -1.47 -6.88 7.84
C LYS A 219 -1.83 -5.78 8.83
N THR A 220 -2.82 -4.96 8.53
CA THR A 220 -3.32 -3.90 9.42
C THR A 220 -4.10 -4.48 10.60
N TYR A 221 -5.07 -5.38 10.36
CA TYR A 221 -5.87 -6.01 11.42
C TYR A 221 -5.04 -6.81 12.41
N PHE A 222 -4.06 -7.57 11.94
CA PHE A 222 -3.16 -8.30 12.82
C PHE A 222 -2.28 -7.37 13.65
N LYS A 223 -1.84 -6.23 13.10
CA LYS A 223 -1.09 -5.21 13.86
C LYS A 223 -1.98 -4.45 14.86
N LEU A 224 -3.27 -4.29 14.55
CA LEU A 224 -4.30 -3.72 15.43
C LEU A 224 -4.84 -4.71 16.49
N ASN A 225 -4.27 -5.92 16.59
CA ASN A 225 -4.78 -7.02 17.41
C ASN A 225 -6.29 -7.30 17.20
N SER A 226 -6.79 -7.07 15.98
CA SER A 226 -8.20 -7.14 15.61
C SER A 226 -8.42 -8.13 14.47
N ALA A 227 -7.75 -9.29 14.53
CA ALA A 227 -7.70 -10.28 13.45
C ALA A 227 -9.11 -10.76 13.02
N SER A 228 -10.08 -10.80 13.93
CA SER A 228 -11.48 -11.18 13.66
C SER A 228 -12.15 -10.34 12.57
N LEU A 229 -11.76 -9.06 12.40
CA LEU A 229 -12.28 -8.18 11.34
C LEU A 229 -11.97 -8.69 9.93
N SER A 230 -10.93 -9.52 9.79
CA SER A 230 -10.57 -10.19 8.54
C SER A 230 -11.70 -11.06 8.00
N ARG A 231 -12.56 -11.63 8.87
CA ARG A 231 -13.72 -12.43 8.45
C ARG A 231 -14.70 -11.64 7.60
N THR A 232 -14.89 -10.35 7.91
CA THR A 232 -15.78 -9.47 7.13
C THR A 232 -15.26 -9.32 5.71
N ILE A 233 -13.93 -9.20 5.55
CA ILE A 233 -13.28 -9.11 4.24
C ILE A 233 -13.39 -10.44 3.47
N LEU A 234 -13.14 -11.57 4.13
CA LEU A 234 -13.28 -12.91 3.52
C LEU A 234 -14.73 -13.18 3.09
N LYS A 235 -15.71 -12.81 3.90
CA LYS A 235 -17.14 -12.94 3.58
C LYS A 235 -17.54 -12.08 2.39
N ALA A 236 -17.03 -10.85 2.31
CA ALA A 236 -17.27 -9.98 1.17
C ALA A 236 -16.67 -10.57 -0.11
N LEU A 237 -15.46 -11.15 -0.03
CA LEU A 237 -14.82 -11.83 -1.15
C LEU A 237 -15.59 -13.08 -1.59
N SER A 238 -16.04 -13.93 -0.65
CA SER A 238 -16.78 -15.15 -0.97
C SER A 238 -18.13 -14.87 -1.63
N THR A 239 -18.83 -13.82 -1.19
CA THR A 239 -20.11 -13.39 -1.76
C THR A 239 -19.96 -12.93 -3.21
N ASN A 240 -18.84 -12.31 -3.57
CA ASN A 240 -18.59 -11.77 -4.92
C ASN A 240 -17.79 -12.72 -5.82
N ARG A 241 -17.48 -13.95 -5.36
CA ARG A 241 -16.53 -14.87 -6.02
C ARG A 241 -16.84 -15.14 -7.50
N GLY A 242 -18.11 -15.17 -7.89
CA GLY A 242 -18.53 -15.43 -9.27
C GLY A 242 -18.10 -14.36 -10.28
N ASP A 243 -17.80 -13.15 -9.81
CA ASP A 243 -17.44 -11.98 -10.63
C ASP A 243 -16.00 -11.51 -10.36
N MET A 244 -15.16 -12.37 -9.78
CA MET A 244 -13.77 -12.07 -9.40
C MET A 244 -12.77 -12.88 -10.23
N PRO A 245 -11.59 -12.32 -10.56
CA PRO A 245 -10.52 -13.11 -11.13
C PRO A 245 -10.11 -14.25 -10.18
N PRO A 246 -9.75 -15.44 -10.70
CA PRO A 246 -9.33 -16.57 -9.87
C PRO A 246 -8.04 -16.23 -9.12
N LEU A 247 -7.87 -16.76 -7.90
CA LEU A 247 -6.72 -16.48 -7.03
C LEU A 247 -5.40 -16.83 -7.74
N GLU A 248 -5.41 -17.87 -8.58
CA GLU A 248 -4.27 -18.39 -9.31
C GLU A 248 -3.69 -17.39 -10.32
N ALA A 249 -4.52 -16.47 -10.82
CA ALA A 249 -4.12 -15.43 -11.76
C ALA A 249 -3.36 -14.26 -11.09
N PHE A 250 -3.31 -14.21 -9.76
CA PHE A 250 -2.56 -13.19 -9.03
C PHE A 250 -1.09 -13.59 -8.84
N PRO A 251 -0.18 -12.62 -8.68
CA PRO A 251 1.22 -12.91 -8.39
C PRO A 251 1.38 -13.82 -7.17
N LYS A 252 2.33 -14.77 -7.24
CA LYS A 252 2.61 -15.72 -6.15
C LYS A 252 2.77 -15.04 -4.79
N SER A 253 3.42 -13.87 -4.74
CA SER A 253 3.60 -13.09 -3.51
C SER A 253 2.28 -12.68 -2.84
N GLN A 254 1.26 -12.33 -3.64
CA GLN A 254 -0.07 -12.00 -3.11
C GLN A 254 -0.80 -13.26 -2.63
N ARG A 255 -0.70 -14.35 -3.38
CA ARG A 255 -1.33 -15.64 -3.06
C ARG A 255 -0.78 -16.22 -1.75
N VAL A 256 0.55 -16.25 -1.60
CA VAL A 256 1.23 -16.70 -0.37
C VAL A 256 0.75 -15.89 0.83
N THR A 257 0.75 -14.56 0.72
CA THR A 257 0.35 -13.69 1.83
C THR A 257 -1.12 -13.91 2.21
N PHE A 258 -2.00 -14.03 1.23
CA PHE A 258 -3.43 -14.27 1.45
C PHE A 258 -3.65 -15.61 2.16
N LYS A 259 -3.07 -16.69 1.64
CA LYS A 259 -3.18 -18.04 2.20
C LYS A 259 -2.58 -18.16 3.59
N PHE A 260 -1.47 -17.47 3.85
CA PHE A 260 -0.88 -17.39 5.17
C PHE A 260 -1.86 -16.81 6.18
N TYR A 261 -2.44 -15.63 5.92
CA TYR A 261 -3.38 -15.01 6.85
C TYR A 261 -4.68 -15.79 6.99
N GLU A 262 -5.18 -16.38 5.91
CA GLU A 262 -6.35 -17.28 5.94
C GLU A 262 -6.10 -18.48 6.87
N GLY A 263 -4.93 -19.12 6.76
CA GLY A 263 -4.53 -20.21 7.65
C GLY A 263 -4.37 -19.78 9.11
N VAL A 264 -3.77 -18.61 9.37
CA VAL A 264 -3.65 -18.07 10.74
C VAL A 264 -5.03 -17.76 11.33
N LEU A 265 -5.99 -17.28 10.54
CA LEU A 265 -7.36 -17.06 11.02
C LEU A 265 -8.01 -18.38 11.45
N PHE A 266 -7.93 -19.43 10.63
CA PHE A 266 -8.43 -20.75 11.02
C PHE A 266 -7.72 -21.32 12.26
N PHE A 267 -6.43 -21.04 12.42
CA PHE A 267 -5.68 -21.44 13.61
C PHE A 267 -6.22 -20.75 14.88
N LEU A 268 -6.49 -19.44 14.81
CA LEU A 268 -7.10 -18.68 15.91
C LEU A 268 -8.52 -19.15 16.24
N GLU A 269 -9.17 -19.86 15.32
CA GLU A 269 -10.50 -20.44 15.46
C GLU A 269 -10.49 -21.90 15.91
N GLU A 270 -9.31 -22.43 16.24
CA GLU A 270 -9.09 -23.82 16.62
C GLU A 270 -9.48 -24.82 15.51
N ASN A 271 -9.67 -24.35 14.27
CA ASN A 271 -9.87 -25.20 13.10
C ASN A 271 -8.51 -25.57 12.50
N TYR A 272 -7.79 -26.44 13.20
CA TYR A 272 -6.41 -26.81 12.85
C TYR A 272 -6.29 -27.51 11.49
N VAL A 273 -7.33 -28.23 11.06
CA VAL A 273 -7.33 -28.97 9.78
C VAL A 273 -7.29 -28.00 8.60
N GLU A 274 -8.17 -26.99 8.58
CA GLU A 274 -8.13 -25.99 7.51
C GLU A 274 -6.91 -25.06 7.67
N ALA A 275 -6.53 -24.71 8.91
CA ALA A 275 -5.32 -23.92 9.16
C ALA A 275 -4.08 -24.56 8.51
N GLU A 276 -3.86 -25.85 8.76
CA GLU A 276 -2.76 -26.63 8.19
C GLU A 276 -2.76 -26.60 6.66
N LYS A 277 -3.92 -26.87 6.06
CA LYS A 277 -4.08 -26.88 4.60
C LYS A 277 -3.70 -25.54 3.97
N HIS A 278 -4.21 -24.43 4.51
CA HIS A 278 -3.92 -23.10 3.99
C HIS A 278 -2.46 -22.68 4.22
N LEU A 279 -1.87 -23.02 5.38
CA LEU A 279 -0.46 -22.74 5.67
C LEU A 279 0.50 -23.59 4.81
N THR A 280 0.15 -24.85 4.57
CA THR A 280 0.92 -25.75 3.68
C THR A 280 0.86 -25.26 2.23
N GLU A 281 -0.30 -24.79 1.77
CA GLU A 281 -0.43 -24.17 0.46
C GLU A 281 0.43 -22.89 0.37
N ALA A 282 0.39 -22.02 1.38
CA ALA A 282 1.23 -20.83 1.45
C ALA A 282 2.73 -21.17 1.39
N TRP A 283 3.15 -22.20 2.13
CA TRP A 283 4.51 -22.72 2.13
C TRP A 283 4.95 -23.20 0.74
N SER A 284 4.11 -24.00 0.08
CA SER A 284 4.41 -24.54 -1.25
C SER A 284 4.58 -23.45 -2.33
N LEU A 285 3.91 -22.31 -2.13
CA LEU A 285 3.96 -21.17 -3.05
C LEU A 285 5.10 -20.19 -2.73
N CYS A 286 5.72 -20.28 -1.54
CA CYS A 286 6.84 -19.42 -1.14
C CYS A 286 8.04 -19.60 -2.08
N HIS A 287 8.68 -18.47 -2.41
CA HIS A 287 9.92 -18.51 -3.19
C HIS A 287 11.05 -19.11 -2.36
N LYS A 288 11.90 -19.94 -2.98
CA LYS A 288 13.02 -20.64 -2.33
C LYS A 288 14.00 -19.68 -1.63
N ASP A 289 14.18 -18.49 -2.21
CA ASP A 289 15.09 -17.48 -1.68
C ASP A 289 14.46 -16.59 -0.58
N ALA A 290 13.15 -16.70 -0.34
CA ALA A 290 12.44 -15.90 0.66
C ALA A 290 12.50 -16.55 2.06
N LYS A 291 13.71 -16.83 2.56
CA LYS A 291 13.96 -17.61 3.79
C LYS A 291 13.20 -17.09 5.02
N SER A 292 13.16 -15.78 5.23
CA SER A 292 12.43 -15.19 6.37
C SER A 292 10.91 -15.40 6.29
N ASN A 293 10.32 -15.27 5.09
CA ASN A 293 8.89 -15.53 4.89
C ASN A 293 8.58 -17.02 5.06
N GLN A 294 9.48 -17.86 4.59
CA GLN A 294 9.43 -19.29 4.81
C GLN A 294 9.42 -19.60 6.32
N GLU A 295 10.41 -19.16 7.07
CA GLU A 295 10.50 -19.41 8.51
C GLU A 295 9.22 -19.02 9.26
N LEU A 296 8.63 -17.87 8.92
CA LEU A 296 7.35 -17.43 9.50
C LEU A 296 6.20 -18.41 9.21
N VAL A 297 6.09 -18.91 7.98
CA VAL A 297 5.05 -19.87 7.61
C VAL A 297 5.26 -21.21 8.34
N ILE A 298 6.50 -21.73 8.42
CA ILE A 298 6.79 -22.98 9.14
C ILE A 298 6.48 -22.86 10.63
N GLN A 299 6.83 -21.73 11.24
CA GLN A 299 6.64 -21.54 12.68
C GLN A 299 5.16 -21.63 13.06
N MET A 300 4.26 -21.22 12.15
CA MET A 300 2.81 -21.24 12.35
C MET A 300 2.17 -22.61 12.07
N ILE A 301 2.86 -23.54 11.41
CA ILE A 301 2.39 -24.92 11.25
C ILE A 301 2.63 -25.67 12.58
N PRO A 302 1.59 -26.25 13.22
CA PRO A 302 1.74 -26.97 14.48
C PRO A 302 2.84 -28.03 14.45
N VAL A 303 3.57 -28.17 15.56
CA VAL A 303 4.77 -29.02 15.68
C VAL A 303 4.49 -30.48 15.33
N SER A 304 3.29 -30.97 15.64
CA SER A 304 2.83 -32.34 15.37
C SER A 304 2.93 -32.74 13.89
N LEU A 305 2.96 -31.76 12.97
CA LEU A 305 3.04 -31.96 11.52
C LEU A 305 4.38 -31.54 10.92
N ARG A 306 5.25 -30.86 11.69
CA ARG A 306 6.64 -30.64 11.23
C ARG A 306 7.37 -31.97 10.99
N GLN A 307 6.99 -33.02 11.72
CA GLN A 307 7.56 -34.36 11.57
C GLN A 307 7.11 -35.08 10.28
N SER A 308 5.99 -34.70 9.65
CA SER A 308 5.54 -35.29 8.38
C SER A 308 6.05 -34.54 7.14
N LEU A 309 6.57 -33.32 7.30
CA LEU A 309 7.06 -32.45 6.21
C LEU A 309 8.59 -32.38 6.10
N THR A 310 9.34 -32.85 7.10
CA THR A 310 10.77 -33.13 6.96
C THR A 310 10.96 -34.57 6.50
N PRO A 311 11.41 -34.83 5.26
CA PRO A 311 12.00 -36.13 4.97
C PRO A 311 13.20 -36.29 5.92
N ALA A 312 13.38 -37.50 6.44
CA ALA A 312 14.61 -37.86 7.14
C ALA A 312 15.81 -37.37 6.33
N ALA A 313 16.79 -36.77 7.03
CA ALA A 313 18.05 -36.39 6.43
C ALA A 313 18.65 -37.61 5.72
N GLY A 314 18.63 -37.59 4.39
CA GLY A 314 19.11 -38.68 3.54
C GLY A 314 18.04 -39.20 2.60
N GLU A 315 17.78 -38.49 1.50
CA GLU A 315 17.83 -39.07 0.15
C GLU A 315 17.58 -37.98 -0.91
N SER A 316 18.19 -38.22 -2.05
CA SER A 316 18.54 -37.32 -3.15
C SER A 316 17.42 -36.45 -3.75
N SER A 317 17.83 -35.25 -4.15
CA SER A 317 17.16 -34.30 -5.04
C SER A 317 16.50 -34.96 -6.28
N PRO A 318 15.35 -34.45 -6.75
CA PRO A 318 15.00 -34.54 -8.15
C PRO A 318 15.08 -33.17 -8.84
N THR A 319 15.54 -33.26 -10.09
CA THR A 319 15.78 -32.25 -11.13
C THR A 319 14.66 -31.26 -11.40
#